data_AF-A0A7S2I7A0-F1
#
_entry.id   AF-A0A7S2I7A0-F1
#
_cell.length_a   1.000
_cell.length_b   1.000
_cell.length_c   1.000
_cell.angle_alpha   90.00
_cell.angle_beta   90.00
_cell.angle_gamma   90.00
#
_symmetry.space_group_name_H-M   'P 1'
#
loop_
_entity.id
_entity.type
_entity.pdbx_description
1 polymer ?
#
loop_
_entity_poly.entity_id
_entity_poly.type
_entity_poly.pdbx_seq_one_letter_code
_entity_poly.pdbx_strand_id
1 'polypeptide(L)'
;MGAEQSAEAPAAEDAAATAQSDVASAPSTSPAETTPSAPPAPLAPKAASLTAAEIGELNAADTTNALNELTNWASTSTDADVSTLLEQVCTRVRVLCRDEAECNKCSEAGAAVAVVGAMSAAAQDTAVQLAGLSALVNLCSGATDNTRRALSVDAGAVPAIVTAMTTHATVKDVQHMGCMAIQNICFGEDPPALARRKLSVDSGGVQAVLAAMNSFESLRGAKEVGVITLQLMTYRMPELRQLAIEAGAKAEWLKDSGSTSGSSRRWLFGTFGTSRKNDFLKRSVTSPPRT
;
A
#
# COMPACT_ATOMS: atom_id res chain seq x y z
N MET A 1 -17.71 35.85 -54.18
CA MET A 1 -16.36 35.99 -54.77
C MET A 1 -15.64 34.71 -54.41
N GLY A 2 -15.58 33.67 -55.24
CA GLY A 2 -15.49 33.64 -56.70
C GLY A 2 -14.22 32.85 -56.99
N ALA A 3 -14.39 31.65 -57.51
CA ALA A 3 -13.35 30.68 -57.81
C ALA A 3 -12.67 30.98 -59.15
N GLU A 4 -11.36 30.77 -59.25
CA GLU A 4 -10.59 30.55 -60.50
C GLU A 4 -9.38 29.70 -60.04
N GLN A 5 -9.15 28.42 -60.36
CA GLN A 5 -9.28 27.64 -61.60
C GLN A 5 -8.65 28.31 -62.81
N SER A 6 -7.38 28.00 -63.04
CA SER A 6 -6.75 28.08 -64.36
C SER A 6 -6.53 26.66 -64.90
N ALA A 7 -7.15 26.42 -66.06
CA ALA A 7 -6.81 25.41 -67.06
C ALA A 7 -5.35 25.59 -67.53
N GLU A 8 -4.68 24.65 -68.19
CA GLU A 8 -4.95 24.22 -69.57
C GLU A 8 -3.99 23.06 -69.95
N ALA A 9 -4.48 22.06 -70.68
CA ALA A 9 -3.73 21.02 -71.41
C ALA A 9 -3.44 21.52 -72.87
N PRO A 10 -3.01 20.74 -73.89
CA PRO A 10 -2.63 19.32 -73.98
C PRO A 10 -1.45 18.95 -74.96
N ALA A 11 -1.18 17.63 -75.04
CA ALA A 11 -0.81 16.79 -76.21
C ALA A 11 0.55 16.87 -76.95
N ALA A 12 1.21 15.70 -77.05
CA ALA A 12 1.73 14.99 -78.26
C ALA A 12 2.81 13.97 -77.80
N GLU A 13 2.67 12.64 -78.00
CA GLU A 13 3.09 11.85 -79.20
C GLU A 13 4.52 12.18 -79.66
N ASP A 14 5.46 11.28 -79.97
CA ASP A 14 5.57 9.84 -80.17
C ASP A 14 7.10 9.57 -80.31
N ALA A 15 7.58 8.32 -80.10
CA ALA A 15 8.74 7.72 -80.77
C ALA A 15 9.41 6.60 -79.96
N ALA A 16 9.35 5.41 -80.54
CA ALA A 16 10.02 4.18 -80.17
C ALA A 16 11.56 4.25 -80.27
N ALA A 17 12.26 3.47 -79.43
CA ALA A 17 13.38 2.63 -79.87
C ALA A 17 13.86 1.68 -78.75
N THR A 18 13.62 0.40 -79.02
CA THR A 18 14.23 -0.84 -78.55
C THR A 18 15.68 -0.76 -78.03
N ALA A 19 15.94 -1.31 -76.84
CA ALA A 19 17.17 -2.03 -76.53
C ALA A 19 16.94 -3.01 -75.37
N GLN A 20 16.93 -4.30 -75.68
CA GLN A 20 17.02 -5.40 -74.74
C GLN A 20 18.41 -5.42 -74.08
N SER A 21 18.44 -5.59 -72.77
CA SER A 21 19.57 -6.24 -72.11
C SER A 21 19.06 -7.14 -70.99
N ASP A 22 19.23 -8.44 -71.22
CA ASP A 22 19.08 -9.52 -70.26
C ASP A 22 20.00 -9.29 -69.05
N VAL A 23 19.42 -9.20 -67.85
CA VAL A 23 20.15 -9.46 -66.61
C VAL A 23 19.29 -10.34 -65.70
N ALA A 24 19.84 -11.52 -65.45
CA ALA A 24 19.32 -12.65 -64.69
C ALA A 24 18.54 -12.28 -63.41
N SER A 25 17.36 -12.90 -63.28
CA SER A 25 16.62 -13.02 -62.02
C SER A 25 17.42 -13.86 -61.01
N ALA A 26 17.92 -13.21 -59.96
CA ALA A 26 18.29 -13.89 -58.71
C ALA A 26 17.09 -13.85 -57.75
N PRO A 27 16.72 -14.95 -57.09
CA PRO A 27 15.64 -14.93 -56.11
C PRO A 27 16.08 -14.16 -54.87
N SER A 28 15.34 -13.09 -54.55
CA SER A 28 15.48 -12.35 -53.30
C SER A 28 15.00 -13.21 -52.14
N THR A 29 15.91 -13.88 -51.45
CA THR A 29 15.64 -14.43 -50.12
C THR A 29 15.65 -13.29 -49.11
N SER A 30 14.47 -12.84 -48.68
CA SER A 30 14.35 -12.00 -47.48
C SER A 30 15.04 -12.71 -46.31
N PRO A 31 15.92 -12.05 -45.55
CA PRO A 31 16.37 -12.59 -44.29
C PRO A 31 15.17 -12.64 -43.35
N ALA A 32 14.87 -13.84 -42.85
CA ALA A 32 13.85 -14.05 -41.83
C ALA A 32 14.16 -13.12 -40.65
N GLU A 33 13.25 -12.18 -40.40
CA GLU A 33 13.21 -11.37 -39.20
C GLU A 33 13.04 -12.33 -38.03
N THR A 34 14.15 -12.66 -37.37
CA THR A 34 14.11 -13.36 -36.08
C THR A 34 13.43 -12.44 -35.10
N THR A 35 12.12 -12.65 -34.91
CA THR A 35 11.41 -12.15 -33.73
C THR A 35 12.27 -12.48 -32.51
N PRO A 36 12.69 -11.50 -31.69
CA PRO A 36 13.41 -11.80 -30.47
C PRO A 36 12.52 -12.72 -29.65
N SER A 37 13.00 -13.95 -29.41
CA SER A 37 12.38 -14.91 -28.50
C SER A 37 11.97 -14.16 -27.24
N ALA A 38 10.69 -14.27 -26.85
CA ALA A 38 10.22 -13.73 -25.58
C ALA A 38 11.21 -14.14 -24.48
N PRO A 39 11.63 -13.20 -23.61
CA PRO A 39 12.55 -13.53 -22.53
C PRO A 39 11.98 -14.71 -21.75
N PRO A 40 12.81 -15.70 -21.37
CA PRO A 40 12.35 -16.85 -20.60
C PRO A 40 11.60 -16.33 -19.37
N ALA A 41 10.45 -16.93 -19.08
CA ALA A 41 9.67 -16.60 -17.89
C ALA A 41 10.61 -16.54 -16.68
N PRO A 42 10.58 -15.47 -15.87
CA PRO A 42 11.53 -15.31 -14.78
C PRO A 42 11.46 -16.52 -13.86
N LEU A 43 12.61 -17.14 -13.62
CA LEU A 43 12.74 -18.28 -12.72
C LEU A 43 12.17 -17.87 -11.35
N ALA A 44 11.35 -18.75 -10.77
CA ALA A 44 10.77 -18.51 -9.46
C ALA A 44 11.88 -18.19 -8.44
N PRO A 45 11.72 -17.12 -7.62
CA PRO A 45 12.74 -16.75 -6.65
C PRO A 45 12.88 -17.82 -5.57
N LYS A 46 13.99 -17.79 -4.83
CA LYS A 46 14.21 -18.71 -3.70
C LYS A 46 13.08 -18.59 -2.66
N ALA A 47 12.57 -17.38 -2.45
CA ALA A 47 11.44 -17.16 -1.56
C ALA A 47 10.15 -17.90 -1.97
N ALA A 48 9.97 -18.26 -3.24
CA ALA A 48 8.78 -18.97 -3.72
C ALA A 48 8.72 -20.44 -3.29
N SER A 49 9.85 -21.03 -2.85
CA SER A 49 9.89 -22.41 -2.36
C SER A 49 9.86 -22.53 -0.83
N LEU A 50 9.73 -21.41 -0.11
CA LEU A 50 9.76 -21.41 1.35
C LEU A 50 8.46 -22.00 1.93
N THR A 51 8.62 -22.87 2.91
CA THR A 51 7.52 -23.34 3.74
C THR A 51 7.18 -22.33 4.83
N ALA A 52 5.97 -22.43 5.40
CA ALA A 52 5.56 -21.61 6.54
C ALA A 52 6.50 -21.73 7.75
N ALA A 53 7.11 -22.92 7.96
CA ALA A 53 8.08 -23.13 9.03
C ALA A 53 9.38 -22.37 8.77
N GLU A 54 9.91 -22.42 7.54
CA GLU A 54 11.11 -21.67 7.16
C GLU A 54 10.89 -20.16 7.23
N ILE A 55 9.72 -19.67 6.78
CA ILE A 55 9.33 -18.25 6.93
C ILE A 55 9.29 -17.85 8.41
N GLY A 56 8.86 -18.76 9.28
CA GLY A 56 8.82 -18.55 10.74
C GLY A 56 10.18 -18.32 11.38
N GLU A 57 11.26 -18.81 10.77
CA GLU A 57 12.63 -18.72 11.29
C GLU A 57 13.46 -17.58 10.68
N LEU A 58 12.94 -16.89 9.65
CA LEU A 58 13.67 -15.80 8.99
C LEU A 58 13.98 -14.66 9.97
N ASN A 59 15.20 -14.13 9.94
CA ASN A 59 15.55 -12.90 10.64
C ASN A 59 15.03 -11.66 9.87
N ALA A 60 15.24 -10.46 10.41
CA ALA A 60 14.79 -9.21 9.80
C ALA A 60 15.26 -8.98 8.35
N ALA A 61 16.55 -9.24 8.06
CA ALA A 61 17.13 -9.04 6.74
C ALA A 61 16.57 -10.06 5.73
N ASP A 62 16.56 -11.34 6.10
CA ASP A 62 16.06 -12.40 5.23
C ASP A 62 14.56 -12.27 4.98
N THR A 63 13.78 -11.86 5.99
CA THR A 63 12.35 -11.57 5.84
C THR A 63 12.13 -10.44 4.83
N THR A 64 12.93 -9.37 4.91
CA THR A 64 12.80 -8.21 4.01
C THR A 64 13.21 -8.57 2.59
N ASN A 65 14.30 -9.34 2.42
CA ASN A 65 14.74 -9.83 1.11
C ASN A 65 13.69 -10.75 0.48
N ALA A 66 13.13 -11.70 1.24
CA ALA A 66 12.07 -12.58 0.77
C ALA A 66 10.84 -11.79 0.30
N LEU A 67 10.45 -10.74 1.03
CA LEU A 67 9.31 -9.91 0.66
C LEU A 67 9.56 -9.12 -0.64
N ASN A 68 10.79 -8.62 -0.84
CA ASN A 68 11.18 -7.96 -2.08
C ASN A 68 11.21 -8.93 -3.27
N GLU A 69 11.77 -10.14 -3.09
CA GLU A 69 11.77 -11.19 -4.11
C GLU A 69 10.35 -11.57 -4.54
N LEU A 70 9.46 -11.81 -3.56
CA LEU A 70 8.06 -12.18 -3.83
C LEU A 70 7.27 -11.03 -4.47
N THR A 71 7.51 -9.78 -4.07
CA THR A 71 6.85 -8.59 -4.64
C THR A 71 7.22 -8.42 -6.12
N ASN A 72 8.50 -8.57 -6.46
CA ASN A 72 8.96 -8.53 -7.83
C ASN A 72 8.38 -9.69 -8.66
N TRP A 73 8.34 -10.88 -8.08
CA TRP A 73 7.79 -12.06 -8.75
C TRP A 73 6.28 -11.95 -8.98
N ALA A 74 5.53 -11.40 -8.02
CA ALA A 74 4.08 -11.13 -8.15
C ALA A 74 3.75 -10.19 -9.33
N SER A 75 4.69 -9.34 -9.75
CA SER A 75 4.51 -8.50 -10.94
C SER A 75 4.55 -9.29 -12.26
N THR A 76 5.08 -10.52 -12.21
CA THR A 76 5.30 -11.38 -13.38
C THR A 76 4.49 -12.68 -13.35
N SER A 77 3.90 -13.01 -12.21
CA SER A 77 3.18 -14.25 -11.95
C SER A 77 1.77 -13.93 -11.43
N THR A 78 0.76 -14.67 -11.89
CA THR A 78 -0.63 -14.57 -11.41
C THR A 78 -0.98 -15.68 -10.42
N ASP A 79 0.04 -16.33 -9.86
CA ASP A 79 -0.11 -17.48 -8.99
C ASP A 79 -0.76 -17.09 -7.65
N ALA A 80 -1.83 -17.77 -7.25
CA ALA A 80 -2.49 -17.54 -5.96
C ALA A 80 -1.56 -17.81 -4.78
N ASP A 81 -0.55 -18.67 -4.99
CA ASP A 81 0.43 -19.03 -3.97
C ASP A 81 1.34 -17.83 -3.59
N VAL A 82 1.56 -16.88 -4.51
CA VAL A 82 2.38 -15.68 -4.20
C VAL A 82 1.72 -14.81 -3.14
N SER A 83 0.39 -14.66 -3.19
CA SER A 83 -0.35 -13.84 -2.22
C SER A 83 -0.31 -14.47 -0.83
N THR A 84 -0.42 -15.80 -0.76
CA THR A 84 -0.26 -16.56 0.49
C THR A 84 1.15 -16.38 1.08
N LEU A 85 2.19 -16.40 0.26
CA LEU A 85 3.56 -16.17 0.71
C LEU A 85 3.78 -14.72 1.16
N LEU A 86 3.26 -13.73 0.42
CA LEU A 86 3.31 -12.31 0.82
C LEU A 86 2.63 -12.10 2.19
N GLU A 87 1.46 -12.71 2.42
CA GLU A 87 0.77 -12.68 3.70
C GLU A 87 1.64 -13.25 4.83
N GLN A 88 2.23 -14.43 4.62
CA GLN A 88 3.05 -15.12 5.62
C GLN A 88 4.32 -14.31 5.96
N VAL A 89 4.98 -13.75 4.95
CA VAL A 89 6.21 -12.96 5.15
C VAL A 89 5.89 -11.59 5.79
N CYS A 90 4.80 -10.91 5.41
CA CYS A 90 4.32 -9.73 6.15
C CYS A 90 3.97 -10.08 7.62
N THR A 91 3.36 -11.24 7.85
CA THR A 91 3.08 -11.73 9.20
C THR A 91 4.37 -11.97 9.99
N ARG A 92 5.45 -12.44 9.35
CA ARG A 92 6.76 -12.57 9.98
C ARG A 92 7.33 -11.22 10.41
N VAL A 93 7.27 -10.19 9.56
CA VAL A 93 7.67 -8.80 9.92
C VAL A 93 6.91 -8.36 11.17
N ARG A 94 5.59 -8.55 11.20
CA ARG A 94 4.77 -8.23 12.37
C ARG A 94 5.24 -8.95 13.64
N VAL A 95 5.59 -10.24 13.53
CA VAL A 95 6.04 -11.06 14.66
C VAL A 95 7.39 -10.58 15.19
N LEU A 96 8.36 -10.32 14.30
CA LEU A 96 9.67 -9.76 14.66
C LEU A 96 9.52 -8.41 15.37
N CYS A 97 8.65 -7.54 14.85
CA CYS A 97 8.40 -6.21 15.41
C CYS A 97 7.66 -6.19 16.76
N ARG A 98 7.43 -7.34 17.40
CA ARG A 98 6.95 -7.41 18.79
C ARG A 98 8.07 -7.21 19.80
N ASP A 99 9.30 -7.48 19.40
CA ASP A 99 10.50 -7.17 20.15
C ASP A 99 11.12 -5.88 19.60
N GLU A 100 11.60 -5.00 20.48
CA GLU A 100 12.10 -3.69 20.08
C GLU A 100 13.41 -3.77 19.29
N ALA A 101 14.32 -4.67 19.68
CA ALA A 101 15.60 -4.85 19.00
C ALA A 101 15.39 -5.44 17.59
N GLU A 102 14.52 -6.45 17.46
CA GLU A 102 14.17 -7.00 16.16
C GLU A 102 13.38 -6.02 15.29
N CYS A 103 12.53 -5.17 15.89
CA CYS A 103 11.83 -4.11 15.16
C CYS A 103 12.80 -3.09 14.56
N ASN A 104 13.84 -2.70 15.31
CA ASN A 104 14.88 -1.80 14.81
C ASN A 104 15.65 -2.44 13.65
N LYS A 105 16.02 -3.72 13.75
CA LYS A 105 16.65 -4.47 12.65
C LYS A 105 15.74 -4.54 11.42
N CYS A 106 14.44 -4.75 11.59
CA CYS A 106 13.48 -4.71 10.48
C CYS A 106 13.46 -3.33 9.81
N SER A 107 13.47 -2.26 10.61
CA SER A 107 13.51 -0.89 10.08
C SER A 107 14.80 -0.60 9.31
N GLU A 108 15.95 -1.00 9.85
CA GLU A 108 17.27 -0.85 9.21
C GLU A 108 17.37 -1.66 7.91
N ALA A 109 16.74 -2.84 7.87
CA ALA A 109 16.67 -3.67 6.67
C ALA A 109 15.73 -3.10 5.58
N GLY A 110 14.95 -2.06 5.87
CA GLY A 110 14.00 -1.48 4.91
C GLY A 110 12.64 -2.18 4.87
N ALA A 111 12.23 -2.86 5.94
CA ALA A 111 10.98 -3.64 5.98
C ALA A 111 9.73 -2.80 5.64
N ALA A 112 9.72 -1.49 5.95
CA ALA A 112 8.58 -0.63 5.60
C ALA A 112 8.38 -0.53 4.08
N VAL A 113 9.47 -0.37 3.30
CA VAL A 113 9.42 -0.34 1.83
C VAL A 113 8.92 -1.67 1.29
N ALA A 114 9.45 -2.77 1.81
CA ALA A 114 9.07 -4.10 1.36
C ALA A 114 7.59 -4.44 1.68
N VAL A 115 7.10 -4.04 2.87
CA VAL A 115 5.69 -4.22 3.25
C VAL A 115 4.76 -3.38 2.37
N VAL A 116 5.10 -2.11 2.11
CA VAL A 116 4.31 -1.26 1.19
C VAL A 116 4.33 -1.83 -0.23
N GLY A 117 5.45 -2.35 -0.69
CA GLY A 117 5.58 -3.03 -1.97
C GLY A 117 4.66 -4.25 -2.07
N ALA A 118 4.67 -5.12 -1.06
CA ALA A 118 3.80 -6.29 -0.98
C ALA A 118 2.31 -5.92 -0.98
N MET A 119 1.92 -4.93 -0.18
CA MET A 119 0.55 -4.41 -0.17
C MET A 119 0.14 -3.84 -1.53
N SER A 120 1.07 -3.22 -2.26
CA SER A 120 0.78 -2.65 -3.59
C SER A 120 0.64 -3.75 -4.64
N ALA A 121 1.51 -4.77 -4.62
CA ALA A 121 1.47 -5.90 -5.55
C ALA A 121 0.20 -6.77 -5.37
N ALA A 122 -0.28 -6.90 -4.13
CA ALA A 122 -1.49 -7.66 -3.80
C ALA A 122 -2.61 -6.75 -3.24
N ALA A 123 -2.87 -5.62 -3.92
CA ALA A 123 -3.84 -4.62 -3.47
C ALA A 123 -5.27 -5.16 -3.24
N GLN A 124 -5.67 -6.16 -4.04
CA GLN A 124 -7.00 -6.78 -3.96
C GLN A 124 -7.06 -7.94 -2.96
N ASP A 125 -5.92 -8.43 -2.46
CA ASP A 125 -5.89 -9.53 -1.50
C ASP A 125 -6.05 -8.99 -0.07
N THR A 126 -7.22 -9.24 0.52
CA THR A 126 -7.54 -8.76 1.88
C THR A 126 -6.59 -9.33 2.94
N ALA A 127 -6.10 -10.56 2.79
CA ALA A 127 -5.21 -11.18 3.76
C ALA A 127 -3.83 -10.52 3.74
N VAL A 128 -3.28 -10.25 2.55
CA VAL A 128 -2.04 -9.48 2.40
C VAL A 128 -2.19 -8.06 2.95
N GLN A 129 -3.31 -7.37 2.65
CA GLN A 129 -3.56 -6.04 3.21
C GLN A 129 -3.59 -6.08 4.74
N LEU A 130 -4.28 -7.05 5.35
CA LEU A 130 -4.37 -7.15 6.80
C LEU A 130 -3.00 -7.46 7.44
N ALA A 131 -2.22 -8.37 6.83
CA ALA A 131 -0.88 -8.71 7.29
C ALA A 131 0.07 -7.51 7.18
N GLY A 132 0.05 -6.80 6.05
CA GLY A 132 0.85 -5.61 5.80
C GLY A 132 0.51 -4.46 6.75
N LEU A 133 -0.77 -4.13 6.91
CA LEU A 133 -1.22 -3.12 7.88
C LEU A 133 -0.80 -3.49 9.30
N SER A 134 -0.96 -4.76 9.69
CA SER A 134 -0.54 -5.23 11.02
C SER A 134 0.98 -5.14 11.23
N ALA A 135 1.78 -5.36 10.18
CA ALA A 135 3.22 -5.16 10.21
C ALA A 135 3.57 -3.67 10.38
N LEU A 136 2.93 -2.78 9.63
CA LEU A 136 3.11 -1.32 9.76
C LEU A 136 2.72 -0.80 11.15
N VAL A 137 1.63 -1.32 11.73
CA VAL A 137 1.23 -1.01 13.12
C VAL A 137 2.39 -1.29 14.08
N ASN A 138 3.01 -2.48 14.01
CA ASN A 138 4.11 -2.83 14.91
C ASN A 138 5.42 -2.10 14.57
N LEU A 139 5.74 -1.90 13.29
CA LEU A 139 6.91 -1.13 12.84
C LEU A 139 6.88 0.29 13.40
N CYS A 140 5.72 0.96 13.34
CA CYS A 140 5.53 2.31 13.86
C CYS A 140 5.19 2.36 15.35
N SER A 141 5.22 1.23 16.06
CA SER A 141 4.90 1.19 17.49
C SER A 141 6.08 1.68 18.34
N GLY A 142 5.80 2.25 19.51
CA GLY A 142 6.80 2.83 20.40
C GLY A 142 6.59 4.32 20.59
N ALA A 143 6.74 4.79 21.82
CA ALA A 143 6.39 6.16 22.20
C ALA A 143 7.46 7.21 21.79
N THR A 144 8.72 6.79 21.71
CA THR A 144 9.86 7.71 21.52
C THR A 144 10.58 7.53 20.18
N ASP A 145 10.20 6.51 19.40
CA ASP A 145 10.88 6.21 18.14
C ASP A 145 10.24 6.94 16.96
N ASN A 146 10.81 8.10 16.65
CA ASN A 146 10.46 8.88 15.47
C ASN A 146 11.14 8.37 14.19
N THR A 147 12.24 7.64 14.31
CA THR A 147 13.03 7.15 13.17
C THR A 147 12.23 6.13 12.37
N ARG A 148 11.66 5.12 13.04
CA ARG A 148 10.82 4.11 12.37
C ARG A 148 9.60 4.70 11.68
N ARG A 149 8.99 5.71 12.29
CA ARG A 149 7.84 6.44 11.71
C ARG A 149 8.25 7.25 10.48
N ALA A 150 9.38 7.94 10.54
CA ALA A 150 9.91 8.69 9.40
C ALA A 150 10.22 7.75 8.23
N LEU A 151 10.97 6.66 8.49
CA LEU A 151 11.27 5.66 7.46
C LEU A 151 10.01 5.03 6.85
N SER A 152 8.97 4.79 7.65
CA SER A 152 7.69 4.29 7.14
C SER A 152 6.96 5.30 6.28
N VAL A 153 7.03 6.59 6.64
CA VAL A 153 6.47 7.68 5.83
C VAL A 153 7.21 7.81 4.50
N ASP A 154 8.55 7.78 4.53
CA ASP A 154 9.39 7.85 3.33
C ASP A 154 9.15 6.64 2.40
N ALA A 155 8.84 5.48 2.98
CA ALA A 155 8.43 4.29 2.24
C ALA A 155 7.03 4.36 1.61
N GLY A 156 6.26 5.43 1.85
CA GLY A 156 4.90 5.58 1.33
C GLY A 156 3.83 4.86 2.14
N ALA A 157 4.07 4.55 3.42
CA ALA A 157 3.10 3.82 4.25
C ALA A 157 1.75 4.55 4.39
N VAL A 158 1.75 5.88 4.52
CA VAL A 158 0.50 6.66 4.69
C VAL A 158 -0.46 6.50 3.49
N PRO A 159 -0.08 6.78 2.24
CA PRO A 159 -0.97 6.57 1.09
C PRO A 159 -1.33 5.10 0.90
N ALA A 160 -0.43 4.16 1.21
CA ALA A 160 -0.73 2.73 1.14
C ALA A 160 -1.81 2.31 2.15
N ILE A 161 -1.74 2.80 3.38
CA ILE A 161 -2.77 2.56 4.42
C ILE A 161 -4.13 3.12 3.96
N VAL A 162 -4.15 4.36 3.45
CA VAL A 162 -5.40 4.97 2.97
C VAL A 162 -5.97 4.16 1.81
N THR A 163 -5.13 3.73 0.86
CA THR A 163 -5.55 2.90 -0.28
C THR A 163 -6.11 1.54 0.17
N ALA A 164 -5.50 0.90 1.17
CA ALA A 164 -6.02 -0.34 1.74
C ALA A 164 -7.40 -0.13 2.37
N MET A 165 -7.57 0.95 3.15
CA MET A 165 -8.85 1.29 3.78
C MET A 165 -9.93 1.61 2.75
N THR A 166 -9.61 2.31 1.67
CA THR A 166 -10.61 2.62 0.62
C THR A 166 -10.97 1.40 -0.22
N THR A 167 -9.97 0.59 -0.60
CA THR A 167 -10.19 -0.64 -1.40
C THR A 167 -11.01 -1.67 -0.63
N HIS A 168 -10.75 -1.83 0.66
CA HIS A 168 -11.40 -2.82 1.53
C HIS A 168 -12.36 -2.15 2.52
N ALA A 169 -13.16 -1.19 2.05
CA ALA A 169 -14.04 -0.36 2.87
C ALA A 169 -15.07 -1.14 3.72
N THR A 170 -15.44 -2.35 3.28
CA THR A 170 -16.40 -3.24 3.97
C THR A 170 -15.74 -4.26 4.88
N VAL A 171 -14.39 -4.34 4.90
CA VAL A 171 -13.64 -5.26 5.73
C VAL A 171 -13.27 -4.59 7.06
N LYS A 172 -13.94 -5.03 8.13
CA LYS A 172 -13.80 -4.48 9.50
C LYS A 172 -12.36 -4.47 9.99
N ASP A 173 -11.66 -5.57 9.81
CA ASP A 173 -10.31 -5.75 10.35
C ASP A 173 -9.31 -4.84 9.61
N VAL A 174 -9.49 -4.63 8.30
CA VAL A 174 -8.68 -3.66 7.53
C VAL A 174 -8.93 -2.23 8.02
N GLN A 175 -10.18 -1.83 8.27
CA GLN A 175 -10.46 -0.49 8.78
C GLN A 175 -9.88 -0.28 10.18
N HIS A 176 -9.98 -1.27 11.06
CA HIS A 176 -9.40 -1.19 12.40
C HIS A 176 -7.88 -1.06 12.33
N MET A 177 -7.21 -1.95 11.59
CA MET A 177 -5.75 -1.91 11.46
C MET A 177 -5.26 -0.65 10.75
N GLY A 178 -5.99 -0.17 9.73
CA GLY A 178 -5.68 1.08 9.04
C GLY A 178 -5.73 2.29 9.97
N CYS A 179 -6.81 2.42 10.76
CA CYS A 179 -6.90 3.45 11.79
C CYS A 179 -5.75 3.36 12.81
N MET A 180 -5.45 2.15 13.31
CA MET A 180 -4.32 1.96 14.24
C MET A 180 -2.97 2.32 13.61
N ALA A 181 -2.75 2.00 12.34
CA ALA A 181 -1.52 2.32 11.64
C ALA A 181 -1.36 3.84 11.49
N ILE A 182 -2.43 4.55 11.08
CA ILE A 182 -2.45 6.03 11.04
C ILE A 182 -2.17 6.61 12.43
N GLN A 183 -2.77 6.05 13.50
CA GLN A 183 -2.52 6.49 14.86
C GLN A 183 -1.05 6.34 15.24
N ASN A 184 -0.46 5.18 14.98
CA ASN A 184 0.95 4.95 15.24
C ASN A 184 1.86 5.81 14.38
N ILE A 185 1.51 6.17 13.15
CA ILE A 185 2.34 7.10 12.35
C ILE A 185 2.22 8.54 12.89
N CYS A 186 1.01 9.03 13.16
CA CYS A 186 0.72 10.42 13.52
C CYS A 186 1.01 10.79 14.98
N PHE A 187 1.33 9.80 15.82
CA PHE A 187 1.61 10.02 17.22
C PHE A 187 2.92 10.81 17.45
N GLY A 188 2.98 11.50 18.59
CA GLY A 188 4.01 12.48 18.96
C GLY A 188 3.45 13.90 19.10
N GLU A 189 4.19 14.78 19.77
CA GLU A 189 3.86 16.22 19.85
C GLU A 189 4.95 17.11 19.24
N ASP A 190 5.94 16.49 18.58
CA ASP A 190 7.08 17.14 17.96
C ASP A 190 6.75 17.65 16.54
N PRO A 191 7.55 18.57 15.96
CA PRO A 191 7.31 19.06 14.60
C PRO A 191 7.18 17.95 13.54
N PRO A 192 7.97 16.85 13.58
CA PRO A 192 7.74 15.69 12.72
C PRO A 192 6.34 15.08 12.84
N ALA A 193 5.76 14.95 14.03
CA ALA A 193 4.39 14.45 14.17
C ALA A 193 3.36 15.35 13.48
N LEU A 194 3.52 16.68 13.56
CA LEU A 194 2.62 17.62 12.86
C LEU A 194 2.72 17.45 11.33
N ALA A 195 3.92 17.26 10.80
CA ALA A 195 4.11 16.97 9.37
C ALA A 195 3.45 15.65 8.95
N ARG A 196 3.59 14.59 9.76
CA ARG A 196 2.93 13.28 9.51
C ARG A 196 1.40 13.37 9.54
N ARG A 197 0.84 14.20 10.42
CA ARG A 197 -0.61 14.48 10.46
C ARG A 197 -1.08 15.19 9.19
N LYS A 198 -0.37 16.24 8.77
CA LYS A 198 -0.68 16.95 7.54
C LYS A 198 -0.66 15.99 6.34
N LEU A 199 0.41 15.18 6.22
CA LEU A 199 0.50 14.17 5.16
C LEU A 199 -0.66 13.18 5.19
N SER A 200 -1.07 12.72 6.38
CA SER A 200 -2.19 11.79 6.52
C SER A 200 -3.52 12.42 6.10
N VAL A 201 -3.74 13.71 6.34
CA VAL A 201 -4.90 14.43 5.84
C VAL A 201 -4.81 14.64 4.32
N ASP A 202 -3.66 15.11 3.83
CA ASP A 202 -3.42 15.35 2.39
C ASP A 202 -3.58 14.06 1.55
N SER A 203 -3.27 12.90 2.14
CA SER A 203 -3.43 11.58 1.50
C SER A 203 -4.89 11.08 1.49
N GLY A 204 -5.85 11.84 2.02
CA GLY A 204 -7.25 11.45 2.11
C GLY A 204 -7.62 10.62 3.35
N GLY A 205 -6.77 10.62 4.39
CA GLY A 205 -6.98 9.81 5.58
C GLY A 205 -8.24 10.19 6.37
N VAL A 206 -8.65 11.47 6.35
CA VAL A 206 -9.91 11.91 6.99
C VAL A 206 -11.11 11.22 6.36
N GLN A 207 -11.17 11.22 5.03
CA GLN A 207 -12.27 10.62 4.26
C GLN A 207 -12.31 9.10 4.49
N ALA A 208 -11.14 8.44 4.50
CA ALA A 208 -11.06 7.01 4.79
C ALA A 208 -11.56 6.67 6.20
N VAL A 209 -11.17 7.45 7.22
CA VAL A 209 -11.64 7.24 8.60
C VAL A 209 -13.14 7.50 8.75
N LEU A 210 -13.67 8.56 8.12
CA LEU A 210 -15.11 8.84 8.14
C LEU A 210 -15.92 7.74 7.44
N ALA A 211 -15.44 7.25 6.29
CA ALA A 211 -16.06 6.12 5.60
C ALA A 211 -16.06 4.86 6.48
N ALA A 212 -14.94 4.56 7.16
CA ALA A 212 -14.85 3.46 8.12
C ALA A 212 -15.87 3.60 9.26
N MET A 213 -15.99 4.80 9.84
CA MET A 213 -16.94 5.07 10.92
C MET A 213 -18.40 4.88 10.49
N ASN A 214 -18.73 5.27 9.25
CA ASN A 214 -20.09 5.12 8.71
C ASN A 214 -20.43 3.66 8.36
N SER A 215 -19.49 2.93 7.74
CA SER A 215 -19.68 1.52 7.38
C SER A 215 -19.88 0.61 8.60
N PHE A 216 -19.40 1.02 9.77
CA PHE A 216 -19.42 0.23 11.00
C PHE A 216 -20.10 0.94 12.18
N GLU A 217 -21.09 1.79 11.90
CA GLU A 217 -21.78 2.61 12.90
C GLU A 217 -22.39 1.77 14.05
N SER A 218 -22.81 0.53 13.78
CA SER A 218 -23.35 -0.39 14.79
C SER A 218 -22.29 -1.02 15.70
N LEU A 219 -21.00 -0.92 15.35
CA LEU A 219 -19.89 -1.42 16.16
C LEU A 219 -19.29 -0.30 17.01
N ARG A 220 -19.59 -0.33 18.31
CA ARG A 220 -19.09 0.63 19.30
C ARG A 220 -17.58 0.89 19.17
N GLY A 221 -16.78 -0.15 18.94
CA GLY A 221 -15.32 -0.03 18.82
C GLY A 221 -14.83 0.69 17.55
N ALA A 222 -15.52 0.55 16.42
CA ALA A 222 -15.11 1.18 15.16
C ALA A 222 -15.28 2.71 15.22
N LYS A 223 -16.38 3.16 15.83
CA LYS A 223 -16.65 4.59 16.05
C LYS A 223 -15.63 5.20 17.02
N GLU A 224 -15.31 4.51 18.11
CA GLU A 224 -14.33 4.98 19.10
C GLU A 224 -12.94 5.12 18.48
N VAL A 225 -12.46 4.09 17.78
CA VAL A 225 -11.16 4.10 17.09
C VAL A 225 -11.12 5.21 16.04
N GLY A 226 -12.17 5.39 15.24
CA GLY A 226 -12.23 6.45 14.24
C GLY A 226 -12.20 7.87 14.82
N VAL A 227 -12.95 8.12 15.91
CA VAL A 227 -12.92 9.42 16.61
C VAL A 227 -11.52 9.70 17.15
N ILE A 228 -10.86 8.72 17.78
CA ILE A 228 -9.49 8.86 18.28
C ILE A 228 -8.52 9.18 17.13
N THR A 229 -8.64 8.50 15.99
CA THR A 229 -7.81 8.77 14.81
C THR A 229 -8.01 10.21 14.32
N LEU A 230 -9.26 10.68 14.16
CA LEU A 230 -9.56 12.04 13.72
C LEU A 230 -9.05 13.10 14.70
N GLN A 231 -9.22 12.86 16.01
CA GLN A 231 -8.69 13.74 17.04
C GLN A 231 -7.17 13.85 16.94
N LEU A 232 -6.46 12.73 16.79
CA LEU A 232 -5.01 12.73 16.67
C LEU A 232 -4.54 13.44 15.39
N MET A 233 -5.17 13.16 14.25
CA MET A 233 -4.83 13.78 12.96
C MET A 233 -5.03 15.30 12.96
N THR A 234 -5.98 15.80 13.75
CA THR A 234 -6.32 17.23 13.82
C THR A 234 -5.77 17.93 15.07
N TYR A 235 -5.15 17.20 15.99
CA TYR A 235 -4.64 17.74 17.25
C TYR A 235 -3.59 18.82 16.99
N ARG A 236 -3.77 19.99 17.63
CA ARG A 236 -2.96 21.21 17.45
C ARG A 236 -2.88 21.76 16.02
N MET A 237 -3.79 21.34 15.14
CA MET A 237 -3.82 21.73 13.72
C MET A 237 -5.23 22.24 13.38
N PRO A 238 -5.59 23.49 13.73
CA PRO A 238 -6.95 24.03 13.55
C PRO A 238 -7.42 24.00 12.08
N GLU A 239 -6.51 24.17 11.13
CA GLU A 239 -6.77 24.04 9.70
C GLU A 239 -7.18 22.62 9.32
N LEU A 240 -6.51 21.60 9.86
CA LEU A 240 -6.88 20.20 9.62
C LEU A 240 -8.20 19.84 10.29
N ARG A 241 -8.50 20.44 11.45
CA ARG A 241 -9.80 20.31 12.12
C ARG A 241 -10.93 20.86 11.25
N GLN A 242 -10.73 22.02 10.65
CA GLN A 242 -11.72 22.65 9.78
C GLN A 242 -11.94 21.80 8.52
N LEU A 243 -10.87 21.31 7.88
CA LEU A 243 -10.96 20.38 6.75
C LEU A 243 -11.72 19.10 7.10
N ALA A 244 -11.54 18.57 8.31
CA ALA A 244 -12.29 17.40 8.76
C ALA A 244 -13.79 17.68 8.91
N ILE A 245 -14.16 18.86 9.41
CA ILE A 245 -15.57 19.28 9.51
C ILE A 245 -16.19 19.43 8.11
N GLU A 246 -15.47 20.06 7.19
CA GLU A 246 -15.89 20.21 5.78
C GLU A 246 -16.06 18.86 5.08
N ALA A 247 -15.26 17.88 5.45
CA ALA A 247 -15.38 16.50 4.98
C ALA A 247 -16.53 15.70 5.65
N GLY A 248 -17.25 16.29 6.61
CA GLY A 248 -18.42 15.69 7.27
C GLY A 248 -18.17 15.15 8.68
N ALA A 249 -17.01 15.41 9.30
CA ALA A 249 -16.79 15.10 10.71
C ALA A 249 -17.65 16.01 11.60
N LYS A 250 -18.32 15.46 12.59
CA LYS A 250 -19.06 16.27 13.55
C LYS A 250 -18.10 17.02 14.46
N ALA A 251 -18.36 18.31 14.70
CA ALA A 251 -17.48 19.16 15.50
C ALA A 251 -17.24 18.61 16.93
N GLU A 252 -18.22 17.92 17.52
CA GLU A 252 -18.07 17.28 18.83
C GLU A 252 -17.06 16.13 18.86
N TRP A 253 -16.79 15.47 17.72
CA TRP A 253 -15.78 14.43 17.63
C TRP A 253 -14.37 15.00 17.75
N LEU A 254 -14.16 16.24 17.31
CA LEU A 254 -12.85 16.88 17.19
C LEU A 254 -12.50 17.82 18.35
N LYS A 255 -13.39 17.90 19.35
CA LYS A 255 -13.14 18.68 20.56
C LYS A 255 -11.93 18.11 21.27
N ASP A 256 -10.90 18.93 21.43
CA ASP A 256 -9.89 18.68 22.45
C ASP A 256 -10.66 18.63 23.77
N SER A 257 -10.71 17.49 24.45
CA SER A 257 -11.35 17.39 25.76
C SER A 257 -10.52 18.19 26.76
N GLY A 258 -10.64 19.52 26.71
CA GLY A 258 -10.01 20.43 27.64
C GLY A 258 -10.61 20.22 29.01
N SER A 259 -9.76 19.85 29.97
CA SER A 259 -9.80 20.24 31.40
C SER A 259 -9.84 19.11 32.45
N THR A 260 -8.89 19.23 33.39
CA THR A 260 -8.99 19.02 34.85
C THR A 260 -8.74 17.67 35.54
N SER A 261 -8.15 16.67 34.90
CA SER A 261 -7.37 15.67 35.65
C SER A 261 -6.35 15.00 34.74
N GLY A 262 -5.22 14.55 35.30
CA GLY A 262 -4.14 13.86 34.57
C GLY A 262 -4.53 12.55 33.88
N SER A 263 -5.83 12.28 33.66
CA SER A 263 -6.40 11.07 33.09
C SER A 263 -6.90 11.22 31.65
N SER A 264 -7.07 12.45 31.13
CA SER A 264 -7.68 12.70 29.80
C SER A 264 -6.73 12.69 28.60
N ARG A 265 -5.53 12.11 28.75
CA ARG A 265 -4.58 11.91 27.63
C ARG A 265 -4.26 10.43 27.43
N ARG A 266 -5.11 9.53 27.93
CA ARG A 266 -4.83 8.08 27.93
C ARG A 266 -4.64 7.49 26.52
N TRP A 267 -5.24 8.08 25.49
CA TRP A 267 -4.98 7.72 24.08
C TRP A 267 -3.65 8.29 23.52
N LEU A 268 -3.05 9.30 24.17
CA LEU A 268 -1.69 9.78 23.89
C LEU A 268 -0.61 8.99 24.66
N PHE A 269 -0.98 7.97 25.45
CA PHE A 269 -0.04 7.13 26.20
C PHE A 269 -0.19 5.62 25.90
N GLY A 270 -1.10 5.24 25.00
CA GLY A 270 -1.25 3.85 24.57
C GLY A 270 -0.29 3.53 23.44
N THR A 271 0.62 2.58 23.64
CA THR A 271 1.29 1.91 22.52
C THR A 271 0.26 1.01 21.82
N PHE A 272 -0.17 1.38 20.61
CA PHE A 272 -1.15 0.61 19.86
C PHE A 272 -0.44 -0.56 19.15
N GLY A 273 0.03 -1.55 19.92
CA GLY A 273 0.61 -2.77 19.38
C GLY A 273 -0.45 -3.85 19.10
N THR A 274 -0.18 -4.75 18.16
CA THR A 274 -1.06 -5.90 17.85
C THR A 274 -0.91 -7.07 18.83
N SER A 275 -0.42 -6.83 20.06
CA SER A 275 -0.10 -7.88 21.04
C SER A 275 -1.36 -8.58 21.57
N ARG A 276 -1.23 -9.83 22.03
CA ARG A 276 -2.33 -10.74 22.47
C ARG A 276 -3.26 -10.16 23.55
N LYS A 277 -2.91 -9.04 24.18
CA LYS A 277 -3.73 -8.35 25.19
C LYS A 277 -4.81 -7.44 24.56
N ASN A 278 -4.70 -7.11 23.28
CA ASN A 278 -5.70 -6.35 22.50
C ASN A 278 -6.61 -7.34 21.73
N ASP A 279 -7.43 -8.08 22.47
CA ASP A 279 -8.29 -9.16 21.95
C ASP A 279 -9.55 -8.62 21.22
N PHE A 280 -9.38 -7.93 20.09
CA PHE A 280 -10.47 -7.62 19.15
C PHE A 280 -10.60 -8.71 18.05
N LEU A 281 -9.52 -9.45 17.77
CA LEU A 281 -9.39 -10.39 16.64
C LEU A 281 -9.85 -11.84 16.93
N LYS A 282 -10.37 -12.16 18.13
CA LYS A 282 -10.79 -13.54 18.47
C LYS A 282 -12.23 -13.91 18.10
N ARG A 283 -13.01 -13.03 17.46
CA ARG A 283 -14.45 -13.28 17.24
C ARG A 283 -14.89 -13.63 15.82
N SER A 284 -14.01 -13.72 14.82
CA SER A 284 -14.45 -13.98 13.44
C SER A 284 -13.93 -15.26 12.77
N VAL A 285 -12.99 -16.02 13.36
CA VAL A 285 -12.48 -17.23 12.70
C VAL A 285 -12.31 -18.37 13.71
N THR A 286 -13.39 -19.10 13.98
CA THR A 286 -13.37 -20.54 14.32
C THR A 286 -14.80 -21.05 14.46
N SER A 287 -15.35 -21.60 13.38
CA SER A 287 -16.29 -22.72 13.44
C SER A 287 -16.24 -23.45 12.11
N PRO A 288 -15.77 -24.71 12.05
CA PRO A 288 -15.96 -25.55 10.87
C PRO A 288 -17.44 -25.95 10.76
N PRO A 289 -17.93 -26.30 9.56
CA PRO A 289 -19.31 -26.75 9.39
C PRO A 289 -19.50 -28.07 10.13
N ARG A 290 -20.51 -28.13 11.02
CA ARG A 290 -21.03 -29.41 11.48
C ARG A 290 -21.97 -29.95 10.40
N THR A 291 -21.70 -31.19 10.02
CA THR A 291 -22.51 -32.09 9.19
C THR A 291 -23.97 -32.10 9.61
#